data_AF-A0ABD7IRE7-F1
#
_entry.id   AF-A0ABD7IRE7-F1
#
_cell.length_a   1.000
_cell.length_b   1.000
_cell.length_c   1.000
_cell.angle_alpha   90.00
_cell.angle_beta   90.00
_cell.angle_gamma   90.00
#
_symmetry.space_group_name_H-M   'P 1'
#
loop_
_entity.id
_entity.type
_entity.pdbx_description
1 polymer ?
#
loop_
_entity_poly.entity_id
_entity_poly.type
_entity_poly.pdbx_seq_one_letter_code
_entity_poly.pdbx_strand_id
1 'polypeptide(L)'
;MDRIISQLHQISQGTGIPITVGEAVESSTVAMGLSDQKNTLLVQGMILDQAVLFLVYNGQRALRPVVLFPQIKQSTNTPIVLLATQLSTVERREYLRHLLPFMTSDGEMFLPFMGTRLLPGLVTEQQVLPPDKLAPAEQRLALTLVMAQLIFERSPEHAQTRPELAAFSTANDRFLIKSGQRFADTIGKQVNINNRVTFNRAAKQLVARGWLKALGETKDRVYACQFNSRRLFEQIAPFLTSPVQNANRVQFAEFPTSTIADDFLYSGVSALSKVTMISDNQALPTIIIDRTQRQKVLSAGQSQLGAASGCEVQVSKYQLDGFNRLFKQIQDYPENVLDPFHLYALYQDDRDGRTQGEVEELVDQIWNGA
;
A
#
# COMPACT_ATOMS: atom_id res chain seq x y z
N MET A 1 15.71 -22.90 6.26
CA MET A 1 16.82 -23.02 5.29
C MET A 1 16.29 -22.79 3.86
N ASP A 2 15.28 -23.53 3.41
CA ASP A 2 14.68 -23.44 2.06
C ASP A 2 14.23 -22.03 1.62
N ARG A 3 13.66 -21.26 2.55
CA ARG A 3 13.25 -19.86 2.34
C ARG A 3 14.43 -18.95 1.97
N ILE A 4 15.58 -19.14 2.62
CA ILE A 4 16.81 -18.34 2.40
C ILE A 4 17.44 -18.73 1.07
N ILE A 5 17.50 -20.03 0.77
CA ILE A 5 17.98 -20.55 -0.51
C ILE A 5 17.15 -19.95 -1.66
N SER A 6 15.83 -19.97 -1.53
CA SER A 6 14.92 -19.36 -2.52
C SER A 6 15.14 -17.86 -2.67
N GLN A 7 15.37 -17.14 -1.56
CA GLN A 7 15.61 -15.70 -1.57
C GLN A 7 16.96 -15.36 -2.23
N LEU A 8 18.03 -16.06 -1.89
CA LEU A 8 19.36 -15.86 -2.47
C LEU A 8 19.39 -16.23 -3.95
N HIS A 9 18.68 -17.30 -4.35
CA HIS A 9 18.51 -17.65 -5.76
C HIS A 9 17.77 -16.54 -6.53
N GLN A 10 16.73 -15.94 -5.95
CA GLN A 10 16.02 -14.81 -6.57
C GLN A 10 16.92 -13.57 -6.70
N ILE A 11 17.71 -13.24 -5.67
CA ILE A 11 18.64 -12.12 -5.74
C ILE A 11 19.72 -12.38 -6.79
N SER A 12 20.25 -13.60 -6.85
CA SER A 12 21.24 -14.00 -7.84
C SER A 12 20.72 -13.85 -9.27
N GLN A 13 19.50 -14.34 -9.55
CA GLN A 13 18.88 -14.20 -10.86
C GLN A 13 18.56 -12.73 -11.21
N GLY A 14 18.09 -11.95 -10.24
CA GLY A 14 17.69 -10.56 -10.45
C GLY A 14 18.86 -9.59 -10.65
N THR A 15 20.00 -9.86 -10.01
CA THR A 15 21.20 -9.02 -10.10
C THR A 15 22.21 -9.52 -11.13
N GLY A 16 22.08 -10.77 -11.57
CA GLY A 16 23.08 -11.45 -12.39
C GLY A 16 24.35 -11.84 -11.63
N ILE A 17 24.38 -11.67 -10.30
CA ILE A 17 25.53 -12.02 -9.45
C ILE A 17 25.37 -13.47 -8.99
N PRO A 18 26.30 -14.38 -9.31
CA PRO A 18 26.33 -15.74 -8.77
C PRO A 18 26.35 -15.74 -7.25
N ILE A 19 25.38 -16.44 -6.64
CA ILE A 19 25.33 -16.65 -5.18
C ILE A 19 25.06 -18.12 -4.91
N THR A 20 25.87 -18.72 -4.03
CA THR A 20 25.69 -20.10 -3.59
C THR A 20 25.47 -20.16 -2.09
N VAL A 21 24.70 -21.14 -1.64
CA VAL A 21 24.32 -21.33 -0.24
C VAL A 21 24.87 -22.68 0.22
N GLY A 22 25.58 -22.65 1.34
CA GLY A 22 26.09 -23.84 2.04
C GLY A 22 25.26 -24.14 3.28
N GLU A 23 25.92 -24.68 4.31
CA GLU A 23 25.28 -25.15 5.53
C GLU A 23 24.95 -24.01 6.51
N ALA A 24 23.97 -24.25 7.38
CA ALA A 24 23.69 -23.35 8.50
C ALA A 24 24.80 -23.47 9.55
N VAL A 25 25.19 -22.34 10.13
CA VAL A 25 26.14 -22.29 11.23
C VAL A 25 25.37 -22.28 12.54
N GLU A 26 25.74 -23.16 13.46
CA GLU A 26 25.15 -23.15 14.81
C GLU A 26 25.47 -21.82 15.51
N SER A 27 24.42 -21.12 15.95
CA SER A 27 24.54 -19.81 16.60
C SER A 27 25.26 -19.86 17.97
N SER A 28 25.47 -21.05 18.52
CA SER A 28 26.29 -21.33 19.71
C SER A 28 27.79 -21.11 19.49
N THR A 29 28.26 -21.16 18.24
CA THR A 29 29.68 -20.99 17.88
C THR A 29 30.13 -19.54 17.82
N VAL A 30 29.21 -18.60 18.05
CA VAL A 30 29.43 -17.16 17.92
C VAL A 30 28.99 -16.47 19.21
N ALA A 31 29.75 -15.48 19.66
CA ALA A 31 29.48 -14.73 20.89
C ALA A 31 28.20 -13.89 20.78
N MET A 32 27.04 -14.48 21.11
CA MET A 32 25.73 -13.86 21.10
C MET A 32 24.95 -14.21 22.38
N GLY A 33 24.08 -13.30 22.85
CA GLY A 33 23.17 -13.60 23.95
C GLY A 33 22.08 -14.61 23.55
N LEU A 34 21.47 -15.29 24.52
CA LEU A 34 20.44 -16.33 24.27
C LEU A 34 19.28 -15.86 23.38
N SER A 35 18.84 -14.60 23.56
CA SER A 35 17.77 -14.03 22.73
C SER A 35 18.22 -13.82 21.28
N ASP A 36 19.47 -13.40 21.06
CA ASP A 36 20.00 -13.17 19.72
C ASP A 36 20.28 -14.51 19.01
N GLN A 37 20.73 -15.54 19.74
CA GLN A 37 20.90 -16.89 19.21
C GLN A 37 19.60 -17.49 18.70
N LYS A 38 18.47 -17.22 19.39
CA LYS A 38 17.13 -17.69 18.97
C LYS A 38 16.60 -16.94 17.74
N ASN A 39 16.96 -15.67 17.61
CA ASN A 39 16.41 -14.78 16.59
C ASN A 39 17.33 -14.58 15.38
N THR A 40 18.54 -15.12 15.41
CA THR A 40 19.55 -14.96 14.34
C THR A 40 19.87 -16.31 13.73
N LEU A 41 19.72 -16.40 12.42
CA LEU A 41 20.16 -17.54 11.64
C LEU A 41 21.37 -17.13 10.80
N LEU A 42 22.45 -17.90 10.92
CA LEU A 42 23.67 -17.73 10.17
C LEU A 42 23.80 -18.85 9.14
N VAL A 43 24.12 -18.51 7.90
CA VAL A 43 24.25 -19.48 6.80
C VAL A 43 25.52 -19.18 6.01
N GLN A 44 26.36 -20.19 5.79
CA GLN A 44 27.52 -20.03 4.93
C GLN A 44 27.12 -19.94 3.47
N GLY A 45 27.89 -19.24 2.67
CA GLY A 45 27.72 -19.24 1.23
C GLY A 45 28.83 -18.51 0.51
N MET A 46 28.66 -18.32 -0.79
CA MET A 46 29.57 -17.54 -1.60
C MET A 46 28.81 -16.50 -2.42
N ILE A 47 29.43 -15.35 -2.60
CA ILE A 47 29.02 -14.34 -3.58
C ILE A 47 30.17 -14.23 -4.58
N LEU A 48 29.91 -14.52 -5.86
CA LEU A 48 30.96 -14.83 -6.83
C LEU A 48 31.85 -15.95 -6.27
N ASP A 49 33.14 -15.68 -6.08
CA ASP A 49 34.13 -16.62 -5.54
C ASP A 49 34.54 -16.28 -4.09
N GLN A 50 33.83 -15.35 -3.43
CA GLN A 50 34.15 -14.91 -2.07
C GLN A 50 33.22 -15.57 -1.05
N ALA A 51 33.82 -16.27 -0.07
CA ALA A 51 33.10 -16.84 1.05
C ALA A 51 32.51 -15.73 1.95
N VAL A 52 31.23 -15.88 2.29
CA VAL A 52 30.48 -14.95 3.14
C VAL A 52 29.62 -15.72 4.16
N LEU A 53 29.24 -15.02 5.23
CA LEU A 53 28.29 -15.49 6.21
C LEU A 53 27.00 -14.66 6.10
N PHE A 54 25.94 -15.28 5.63
CA PHE A 54 24.63 -14.66 5.56
C PHE A 54 23.97 -14.61 6.93
N LEU A 55 23.52 -13.43 7.33
CA LEU A 55 22.82 -13.18 8.58
C LEU A 55 21.36 -12.87 8.29
N VAL A 56 20.46 -13.68 8.84
CA VAL A 56 19.02 -13.45 8.83
C VAL A 56 18.56 -13.20 10.26
N TYR A 57 17.95 -12.04 10.49
CA TYR A 57 17.43 -11.66 11.80
C TYR A 57 15.90 -11.64 11.80
N ASN A 58 15.29 -12.41 12.69
CA ASN A 58 13.85 -12.58 12.83
C ASN A 58 13.29 -11.95 14.11
N GLY A 59 14.08 -11.15 14.84
CA GLY A 59 13.62 -10.47 16.05
C GLY A 59 12.84 -9.18 15.75
N GLN A 60 12.07 -8.71 16.73
CA GLN A 60 11.20 -7.53 16.58
C GLN A 60 11.96 -6.19 16.48
N ARG A 61 13.23 -6.16 16.91
CA ARG A 61 14.04 -4.93 16.92
C ARG A 61 14.81 -4.79 15.60
N ALA A 62 14.23 -4.10 14.63
CA ALA A 62 14.79 -3.80 13.31
C ALA A 62 16.30 -3.47 13.28
N LEU A 63 16.76 -2.58 14.16
CA LEU A 63 18.17 -2.13 14.22
C LEU A 63 19.09 -3.03 15.06
N ARG A 64 18.57 -4.09 15.70
CA ARG A 64 19.40 -5.00 16.52
C ARG A 64 20.60 -5.57 15.77
N PRO A 65 20.52 -5.97 14.48
CA PRO A 65 21.67 -6.56 13.82
C PRO A 65 22.84 -5.58 13.66
N VAL A 66 22.62 -4.26 13.62
CA VAL A 66 23.70 -3.26 13.60
C VAL A 66 24.64 -3.44 14.80
N VAL A 67 24.09 -3.85 15.95
CA VAL A 67 24.85 -4.16 17.17
C VAL A 67 25.42 -5.58 17.17
N LEU A 68 24.79 -6.52 16.46
CA LEU A 68 25.26 -7.91 16.36
C LEU A 68 26.47 -8.06 15.45
N PHE A 69 26.56 -7.29 14.36
CA PHE A 69 27.67 -7.39 13.40
C PHE A 69 29.05 -7.33 14.07
N PRO A 70 29.35 -6.32 14.92
CA PRO A 70 30.62 -6.27 15.64
C PRO A 70 30.87 -7.46 16.57
N GLN A 71 29.83 -8.02 17.20
CA GLN A 71 29.94 -9.15 18.11
C GLN A 71 30.30 -10.42 17.35
N ILE A 72 29.60 -10.68 16.25
CA ILE A 72 29.83 -11.85 15.38
C ILE A 72 31.23 -11.78 14.76
N LYS A 73 31.68 -10.58 14.37
CA LYS A 73 33.02 -10.35 13.80
C LYS A 73 34.16 -10.71 14.77
N GLN A 74 33.92 -10.79 16.09
CA GLN A 74 34.94 -11.25 17.04
C GLN A 74 35.21 -12.75 16.93
N SER A 75 34.25 -13.52 16.39
CA SER A 75 34.32 -14.99 16.28
C SER A 75 34.65 -15.47 14.87
N THR A 76 34.65 -14.59 13.86
CA THR A 76 34.93 -14.96 12.47
C THR A 76 35.55 -13.82 11.66
N ASN A 77 36.48 -14.17 10.76
CA ASN A 77 37.03 -13.25 9.77
C ASN A 77 36.23 -13.23 8.46
N THR A 78 35.22 -14.09 8.32
CA THR A 78 34.38 -14.15 7.13
C THR A 78 33.46 -12.92 7.07
N PRO A 79 33.36 -12.20 5.93
CA PRO A 79 32.43 -11.09 5.78
C PRO A 79 31.00 -11.50 6.08
N ILE A 80 30.31 -10.69 6.89
CA ILE A 80 28.92 -10.91 7.27
C ILE A 80 28.04 -10.07 6.35
N VAL A 81 26.97 -10.67 5.80
CA VAL A 81 26.02 -9.99 4.93
C VAL A 81 24.61 -10.16 5.49
N LEU A 82 23.96 -9.07 5.84
CA LEU A 82 22.55 -9.12 6.24
C LEU A 82 21.70 -9.48 5.03
N LEU A 83 20.84 -10.48 5.17
CA LEU A 83 19.74 -10.73 4.25
C LEU A 83 18.46 -10.20 4.86
N ALA A 84 17.97 -9.12 4.28
CA ALA A 84 16.66 -8.55 4.61
C ALA A 84 15.70 -8.77 3.44
N THR A 85 14.40 -8.68 3.71
CA THR A 85 13.45 -8.59 2.58
C THR A 85 13.58 -7.21 1.93
N GLN A 86 13.58 -6.16 2.75
CA GLN A 86 13.85 -4.76 2.39
C GLN A 86 14.36 -4.04 3.64
N LEU A 87 14.99 -2.87 3.46
CA LEU A 87 15.33 -1.96 4.56
C LEU A 87 14.47 -0.68 4.49
N SER A 88 14.01 -0.19 5.63
CA SER A 88 13.47 1.16 5.79
C SER A 88 14.54 2.22 5.55
N THR A 89 14.14 3.49 5.39
CA THR A 89 15.08 4.61 5.22
C THR A 89 16.03 4.75 6.40
N VAL A 90 15.55 4.49 7.63
CA VAL A 90 16.34 4.58 8.86
C VAL A 90 17.33 3.43 8.95
N GLU A 91 16.88 2.18 8.75
CA GLU A 91 17.78 1.02 8.75
C GLU A 91 18.85 1.18 7.68
N ARG A 92 18.46 1.45 6.42
CA ARG A 92 19.42 1.65 5.32
C ARG A 92 20.46 2.71 5.68
N ARG A 93 20.04 3.83 6.28
CA ARG A 93 20.95 4.89 6.73
C ARG A 93 21.94 4.36 7.76
N GLU A 94 21.50 3.60 8.76
CA GLU A 94 22.38 3.02 9.77
C GLU A 94 23.37 2.01 9.18
N TYR A 95 22.92 1.12 8.28
CA TYR A 95 23.82 0.16 7.62
C TYR A 95 24.87 0.85 6.76
N LEU A 96 24.47 1.86 5.97
CA LEU A 96 25.42 2.63 5.15
C LEU A 96 26.39 3.44 6.02
N ARG A 97 25.89 4.10 7.08
CA ARG A 97 26.71 4.88 8.02
C ARG A 97 27.78 4.02 8.69
N HIS A 98 27.42 2.79 9.05
CA HIS A 98 28.32 1.85 9.73
C HIS A 98 29.07 0.92 8.77
N LEU A 99 28.95 1.12 7.45
CA LEU A 99 29.58 0.29 6.41
C LEU A 99 29.27 -1.21 6.58
N LEU A 100 28.05 -1.53 6.99
CA LEU A 100 27.60 -2.91 7.24
C LEU A 100 27.03 -3.51 5.94
N PRO A 101 27.56 -4.66 5.48
CA PRO A 101 27.06 -5.28 4.26
C PRO A 101 25.62 -5.79 4.37
N PHE A 102 24.81 -5.53 3.35
CA PHE A 102 23.45 -6.05 3.27
C PHE A 102 23.03 -6.35 1.83
N MET A 103 22.03 -7.22 1.70
CA MET A 103 21.32 -7.52 0.48
C MET A 103 19.82 -7.64 0.78
N THR A 104 19.00 -7.18 -0.15
CA THR A 104 17.55 -7.23 -0.05
C THR A 104 16.94 -8.04 -1.18
N SER A 105 15.71 -8.54 -0.96
CA SER A 105 14.98 -9.33 -1.96
C SER A 105 14.61 -8.56 -3.23
N ASP A 106 14.62 -7.22 -3.19
CA ASP A 106 14.36 -6.32 -4.34
C ASP A 106 15.64 -5.96 -5.12
N GLY A 107 16.76 -6.64 -4.84
CA GLY A 107 18.01 -6.51 -5.60
C GLY A 107 18.91 -5.36 -5.15
N GLU A 108 18.54 -4.63 -4.09
CA GLU A 108 19.47 -3.69 -3.46
C GLU A 108 20.59 -4.48 -2.77
N MET A 109 21.82 -4.03 -2.99
CA MET A 109 22.97 -4.58 -2.28
C MET A 109 23.99 -3.50 -1.95
N PHE A 110 24.64 -3.70 -0.82
CA PHE A 110 25.79 -2.93 -0.41
C PHE A 110 26.80 -3.91 0.16
N LEU A 111 27.84 -4.19 -0.61
CA LEU A 111 28.94 -5.10 -0.24
C LEU A 111 30.24 -4.29 -0.25
N PRO A 112 30.53 -3.50 0.79
CA PRO A 112 31.70 -2.63 0.84
C PRO A 112 33.03 -3.40 0.72
N PHE A 113 33.08 -4.63 1.20
CA PHE A 113 34.26 -5.50 1.07
C PHE A 113 34.56 -5.92 -0.38
N MET A 114 33.60 -5.74 -1.31
CA MET A 114 33.76 -5.96 -2.76
C MET A 114 33.75 -4.65 -3.55
N GLY A 115 33.58 -3.49 -2.89
CA GLY A 115 33.34 -2.21 -3.57
C GLY A 115 32.01 -2.13 -4.32
N THR A 116 31.03 -2.98 -3.99
CA THR A 116 29.77 -3.10 -4.75
C THR A 116 28.63 -2.35 -4.06
N ARG A 117 27.96 -1.48 -4.80
CA ARG A 117 26.66 -0.90 -4.43
C ARG A 117 25.72 -1.04 -5.62
N LEU A 118 24.70 -1.88 -5.49
CA LEU A 118 23.56 -1.83 -6.41
C LEU A 118 22.36 -1.24 -5.69
N LEU A 119 21.69 -0.35 -6.39
CA LEU A 119 20.39 0.15 -6.00
C LEU A 119 19.34 -0.92 -6.35
N PRO A 120 18.15 -0.92 -5.72
CA PRO A 120 17.10 -1.88 -6.04
C PRO A 120 16.87 -1.94 -7.55
N GLY A 121 16.70 -3.15 -8.09
CA GLY A 121 16.55 -3.34 -9.52
C GLY A 121 15.31 -2.64 -10.04
N LEU A 122 15.50 -1.54 -10.80
CA LEU A 122 14.51 -1.11 -11.77
C LEU A 122 14.36 -2.26 -12.77
N VAL A 123 13.32 -3.07 -12.62
CA VAL A 123 12.92 -4.07 -13.63
C VAL A 123 12.64 -3.31 -14.91
N THR A 124 13.67 -3.19 -15.75
CA THR A 124 13.61 -2.53 -17.05
C THR A 124 13.14 -3.57 -18.06
N GLU A 125 11.85 -3.88 -18.04
CA GLU A 125 11.14 -4.20 -19.28
C GLU A 125 10.45 -2.91 -19.71
N GLN A 126 11.10 -2.15 -20.61
CA GLN A 126 10.56 -0.97 -21.32
C GLN A 126 9.28 -0.38 -20.71
N GLN A 127 9.41 0.29 -19.57
CA GLN A 127 8.31 1.04 -18.98
C GLN A 127 8.48 2.49 -19.43
N VAL A 128 7.54 2.94 -20.25
CA VAL A 128 7.06 4.33 -20.17
C VAL A 128 7.03 4.66 -18.68
N LEU A 129 7.76 5.69 -18.26
CA LEU A 129 7.78 6.17 -16.87
C LEU A 129 6.33 6.07 -16.34
N PRO A 130 6.06 5.31 -15.25
CA PRO A 130 4.70 5.23 -14.72
C PRO A 130 4.20 6.66 -14.56
N PRO A 131 2.98 6.99 -15.04
CA PRO A 131 2.52 8.37 -15.03
C PRO A 131 2.68 8.99 -13.63
N ASP A 132 3.00 10.29 -13.57
CA ASP A 132 3.20 11.02 -12.30
C ASP A 132 2.02 10.87 -11.33
N LYS A 133 0.85 10.48 -11.85
CA LYS A 133 -0.37 10.18 -11.11
C LYS A 133 -0.96 8.83 -11.51
N LEU A 134 -1.70 8.20 -10.60
CA LEU A 134 -2.38 6.92 -10.85
C LEU A 134 -3.57 7.10 -11.80
N ALA A 135 -3.70 6.20 -12.78
CA ALA A 135 -4.91 6.16 -13.59
C ALA A 135 -6.11 5.74 -12.72
N PRO A 136 -7.36 6.07 -13.11
CA PRO A 136 -8.53 5.79 -12.27
C PRO A 136 -8.72 4.31 -11.88
N ALA A 137 -8.32 3.36 -12.73
CA ALA A 137 -8.39 1.93 -12.38
C ALA A 137 -7.26 1.50 -11.43
N GLU A 138 -6.07 2.10 -11.57
CA GLU A 138 -4.91 1.85 -10.72
C GLU A 138 -5.15 2.38 -9.30
N GLN A 139 -5.65 3.60 -9.19
CA GLN A 139 -6.02 4.23 -7.92
C GLN A 139 -7.07 3.42 -7.18
N ARG A 140 -8.14 3.01 -7.87
CA ARG A 140 -9.18 2.17 -7.28
C ARG A 140 -8.62 0.85 -6.77
N LEU A 141 -7.81 0.15 -7.58
CA LEU A 141 -7.18 -1.09 -7.13
C LEU A 141 -6.28 -0.83 -5.92
N ALA A 142 -5.40 0.16 -5.97
CA ALA A 142 -4.47 0.47 -4.88
C ALA A 142 -5.18 0.79 -3.57
N LEU A 143 -6.22 1.64 -3.59
CA LEU A 143 -7.03 1.96 -2.41
C LEU A 143 -7.81 0.74 -1.90
N THR A 144 -8.35 -0.10 -2.80
CA THR A 144 -8.97 -1.37 -2.39
C THR A 144 -7.98 -2.25 -1.65
N LEU A 145 -6.73 -2.32 -2.12
CA LEU A 145 -5.69 -3.11 -1.46
C LEU A 145 -5.32 -2.57 -0.08
N VAL A 146 -5.19 -1.25 0.07
CA VAL A 146 -4.96 -0.62 1.38
C VAL A 146 -6.09 -0.97 2.35
N MET A 147 -7.34 -0.74 1.95
CA MET A 147 -8.51 -1.00 2.80
C MET A 147 -8.65 -2.48 3.14
N ALA A 148 -8.61 -3.36 2.13
CA ALA A 148 -8.76 -4.80 2.33
C ALA A 148 -7.63 -5.34 3.20
N GLN A 149 -6.39 -4.91 2.97
CA GLN A 149 -5.27 -5.34 3.78
C GLN A 149 -5.39 -4.85 5.23
N LEU A 150 -5.85 -3.62 5.45
CA LEU A 150 -6.08 -3.11 6.80
C LEU A 150 -7.20 -3.88 7.54
N ILE A 151 -8.26 -4.30 6.85
CA ILE A 151 -9.29 -5.20 7.42
C ILE A 151 -8.65 -6.54 7.84
N PHE A 152 -7.80 -7.13 7.00
CA PHE A 152 -7.08 -8.36 7.34
C PHE A 152 -6.09 -8.18 8.49
N GLU A 153 -5.43 -7.02 8.59
CA GLU A 153 -4.48 -6.72 9.67
C GLU A 153 -5.19 -6.53 11.02
N ARG A 154 -6.39 -5.93 11.04
CA ARG A 154 -7.18 -5.71 12.27
C ARG A 154 -8.01 -6.90 12.68
N SER A 155 -8.61 -7.62 11.74
CA SER A 155 -9.57 -8.69 12.04
C SER A 155 -9.49 -9.82 11.01
N PRO A 156 -8.43 -10.66 11.05
CA PRO A 156 -8.20 -11.71 10.05
C PRO A 156 -9.36 -12.71 9.94
N GLU A 157 -9.92 -13.14 11.07
CA GLU A 157 -11.05 -14.10 11.09
C GLU A 157 -12.30 -13.49 10.46
N HIS A 158 -12.61 -12.24 10.81
CA HIS A 158 -13.71 -11.50 10.22
C HIS A 158 -13.53 -11.38 8.70
N ALA A 159 -12.34 -10.95 8.26
CA ALA A 159 -12.02 -10.74 6.87
C ALA A 159 -12.21 -12.00 6.00
N GLN A 160 -11.82 -13.17 6.52
CA GLN A 160 -11.93 -14.45 5.81
C GLN A 160 -13.37 -14.91 5.59
N THR A 161 -14.32 -14.46 6.42
CA THR A 161 -15.74 -14.83 6.30
C THR A 161 -16.52 -13.94 5.33
N ARG A 162 -15.98 -12.77 4.96
CA ARG A 162 -16.65 -11.79 4.10
C ARG A 162 -16.60 -12.21 2.63
N PRO A 163 -17.74 -12.44 1.96
CA PRO A 163 -17.78 -12.85 0.55
C PRO A 163 -17.08 -11.88 -0.40
N GLU A 164 -17.20 -10.57 -0.15
CA GLU A 164 -16.55 -9.52 -0.93
C GLU A 164 -15.02 -9.61 -0.84
N LEU A 165 -14.47 -10.01 0.32
CA LEU A 165 -13.03 -10.15 0.54
C LEU A 165 -12.47 -11.50 0.09
N ALA A 166 -13.30 -12.40 -0.46
CA ALA A 166 -12.89 -13.76 -0.79
C ALA A 166 -11.78 -13.85 -1.86
N ALA A 167 -11.50 -12.78 -2.60
CA ALA A 167 -10.37 -12.70 -3.52
C ALA A 167 -9.01 -12.52 -2.83
N PHE A 168 -9.01 -12.13 -1.55
CA PHE A 168 -7.84 -11.88 -0.76
C PHE A 168 -7.55 -13.02 0.22
N SER A 169 -6.31 -13.11 0.66
CA SER A 169 -5.88 -14.01 1.72
C SER A 169 -4.53 -13.56 2.27
N THR A 170 -4.17 -14.02 3.46
CA THR A 170 -2.81 -13.90 3.99
C THR A 170 -2.12 -15.25 3.97
N ALA A 171 -0.87 -15.29 3.53
CA ALA A 171 -0.02 -16.48 3.64
C ALA A 171 1.44 -16.06 3.80
N ASN A 172 2.16 -16.68 4.74
CA ASN A 172 3.57 -16.37 5.03
C ASN A 172 3.82 -14.86 5.23
N ASP A 173 2.98 -14.21 6.03
CA ASP A 173 3.01 -12.76 6.31
C ASP A 173 2.87 -11.86 5.08
N ARG A 174 2.30 -12.37 4.00
CA ARG A 174 2.02 -11.60 2.79
C ARG A 174 0.52 -11.53 2.52
N PHE A 175 0.07 -10.34 2.17
CA PHE A 175 -1.27 -10.12 1.65
C PHE A 175 -1.31 -10.51 0.17
N LEU A 176 -2.21 -11.42 -0.19
CA LEU A 176 -2.30 -12.05 -1.49
C LEU A 176 -3.64 -11.77 -2.17
N ILE A 177 -3.62 -11.67 -3.49
CA ILE A 177 -4.79 -11.57 -4.36
C ILE A 177 -4.78 -12.80 -5.27
N LYS A 178 -5.76 -13.69 -5.10
CA LYS A 178 -5.74 -15.06 -5.67
C LYS A 178 -5.84 -15.09 -7.20
N SER A 179 -6.64 -14.21 -7.81
CA SER A 179 -6.68 -14.01 -9.26
C SER A 179 -7.47 -12.75 -9.63
N GLY A 180 -7.23 -12.23 -10.82
CA GLY A 180 -7.98 -11.07 -11.34
C GLY A 180 -9.45 -11.36 -11.66
N GLN A 181 -9.79 -12.61 -11.98
CA GLN A 181 -11.19 -13.00 -12.20
C GLN A 181 -11.95 -13.05 -10.87
N ARG A 182 -11.36 -13.72 -9.87
CA ARG A 182 -11.96 -13.81 -8.53
C ARG A 182 -12.13 -12.43 -7.90
N PHE A 183 -11.15 -11.54 -8.08
CA PHE A 183 -11.29 -10.13 -7.67
C PHE A 183 -12.51 -9.46 -8.31
N ALA A 184 -12.66 -9.58 -9.64
CA ALA A 184 -13.78 -8.99 -10.36
C ALA A 184 -15.14 -9.53 -9.90
N ASP A 185 -15.20 -10.83 -9.60
CA ASP A 185 -16.42 -11.53 -9.22
C ASP A 185 -16.85 -11.25 -7.76
N THR A 186 -15.89 -11.00 -6.85
CA THR A 186 -16.20 -10.79 -5.42
C THR A 186 -16.37 -9.31 -5.05
N ILE A 187 -15.32 -8.49 -5.20
CA ILE A 187 -15.30 -7.08 -4.80
C ILE A 187 -15.40 -6.13 -5.97
N GLY A 188 -15.13 -6.61 -7.19
CA GLY A 188 -14.99 -5.81 -8.40
C GLY A 188 -16.13 -4.83 -8.62
N LYS A 189 -17.38 -5.26 -8.43
CA LYS A 189 -18.57 -4.39 -8.54
C LYS A 189 -18.56 -3.22 -7.57
N GLN A 190 -18.16 -3.44 -6.31
CA GLN A 190 -18.13 -2.38 -5.28
C GLN A 190 -17.09 -1.30 -5.61
N VAL A 191 -15.97 -1.71 -6.20
CA VAL A 191 -14.84 -0.81 -6.53
C VAL A 191 -14.80 -0.46 -8.03
N ASN A 192 -15.87 -0.78 -8.76
CA ASN A 192 -16.08 -0.56 -10.19
C ASN A 192 -15.02 -1.21 -11.13
N ILE A 193 -14.29 -2.24 -10.67
CA ILE A 193 -13.34 -3.05 -11.46
C ILE A 193 -14.04 -4.37 -11.82
N ASN A 194 -14.97 -4.29 -12.77
CA ASN A 194 -15.96 -5.35 -13.02
C ASN A 194 -15.46 -6.50 -13.90
N ASN A 195 -14.20 -6.49 -14.34
CA ASN A 195 -13.68 -7.53 -15.20
C ASN A 195 -12.16 -7.74 -15.03
N ARG A 196 -11.71 -8.94 -15.38
CA ARG A 196 -10.31 -9.36 -15.30
C ARG A 196 -9.36 -8.51 -16.15
N VAL A 197 -9.81 -7.97 -17.28
CA VAL A 197 -8.96 -7.17 -18.17
C VAL A 197 -8.59 -5.84 -17.53
N THR A 198 -9.57 -5.12 -16.97
CA THR A 198 -9.36 -3.89 -16.22
C THR A 198 -8.48 -4.13 -15.00
N PHE A 199 -8.74 -5.22 -14.25
CA PHE A 199 -7.91 -5.62 -13.12
C PHE A 199 -6.45 -5.85 -13.56
N ASN A 200 -6.22 -6.68 -14.59
CA ASN A 200 -4.88 -7.01 -15.05
C ASN A 200 -4.11 -5.77 -15.54
N ARG A 201 -4.80 -4.82 -16.19
CA ARG A 201 -4.20 -3.55 -16.61
C ARG A 201 -3.75 -2.74 -15.41
N ALA A 202 -4.59 -2.58 -14.39
CA ALA A 202 -4.25 -1.86 -13.17
C ALA A 202 -3.14 -2.57 -12.38
N ALA A 203 -3.27 -3.89 -12.18
CA ALA A 203 -2.29 -4.71 -11.45
C ALA A 203 -0.91 -4.69 -12.13
N LYS A 204 -0.85 -4.71 -13.46
CA LYS A 204 0.42 -4.56 -14.21
C LYS A 204 1.15 -3.27 -13.83
N GLN A 205 0.42 -2.18 -13.64
CA GLN A 205 1.00 -0.89 -13.27
C GLN A 205 1.44 -0.85 -11.81
N LEU A 206 0.69 -1.49 -10.90
CA LEU A 206 1.13 -1.61 -9.50
C LEU A 206 2.35 -2.53 -9.36
N VAL A 207 2.49 -3.55 -10.22
CA VAL A 207 3.69 -4.39 -10.32
C VAL A 207 4.87 -3.60 -10.86
N ALA A 208 4.67 -2.81 -11.92
CA ALA A 208 5.67 -1.91 -12.49
C ALA A 208 6.24 -0.92 -11.46
N ARG A 209 5.37 -0.40 -10.59
CA ARG A 209 5.76 0.51 -9.47
C ARG A 209 6.35 -0.21 -8.25
N GLY A 210 6.45 -1.54 -8.26
CA GLY A 210 7.00 -2.34 -7.17
C GLY A 210 6.08 -2.52 -5.96
N TRP A 211 4.80 -2.14 -6.06
CA TRP A 211 3.83 -2.27 -4.96
C TRP A 211 3.21 -3.66 -4.88
N LEU A 212 3.14 -4.36 -6.02
CA LEU A 212 2.73 -5.76 -6.13
C LEU A 212 3.84 -6.61 -6.75
N LYS A 213 3.86 -7.90 -6.42
CA LYS A 213 4.63 -8.93 -7.14
C LYS A 213 3.67 -9.95 -7.74
N ALA A 214 3.75 -10.17 -9.05
CA ALA A 214 3.05 -11.27 -9.70
C ALA A 214 3.80 -12.59 -9.43
N LEU A 215 3.06 -13.62 -9.02
CA LEU A 215 3.54 -14.96 -8.73
C LEU A 215 2.74 -15.96 -9.58
N GLY A 216 3.42 -16.99 -10.11
CA GLY A 216 2.80 -18.03 -10.92
C GLY A 216 2.51 -17.63 -12.37
N GLU A 217 2.02 -18.60 -13.15
CA GLU A 217 1.67 -18.43 -14.56
C GLU A 217 0.31 -17.73 -14.73
N THR A 218 -0.02 -17.33 -15.96
CA THR A 218 -1.22 -16.51 -16.26
C THR A 218 -2.55 -17.10 -15.75
N LYS A 219 -2.68 -18.43 -15.68
CA LYS A 219 -3.91 -19.12 -15.25
C LYS A 219 -4.08 -19.13 -13.72
N ASP A 220 -2.97 -19.25 -12.99
CA ASP A 220 -2.91 -19.36 -11.52
C ASP A 220 -2.20 -18.13 -10.90
N ARG A 221 -2.28 -16.99 -11.59
CA ARG A 221 -1.55 -15.79 -11.21
C ARG A 221 -2.07 -15.23 -9.90
N VAL A 222 -1.21 -15.26 -8.88
CA VAL A 222 -1.43 -14.62 -7.59
C VAL A 222 -0.62 -13.33 -7.55
N TYR A 223 -1.15 -12.28 -6.93
CA TYR A 223 -0.42 -11.04 -6.70
C TYR A 223 -0.14 -10.90 -5.20
N ALA A 224 1.10 -10.64 -4.83
CA ALA A 224 1.51 -10.43 -3.44
C ALA A 224 1.83 -8.95 -3.20
N CYS A 225 1.15 -8.35 -2.23
CA CYS A 225 1.51 -7.02 -1.73
C CYS A 225 2.88 -7.07 -1.05
N GLN A 226 3.73 -6.10 -1.32
CA GLN A 226 5.08 -6.02 -0.75
C GLN A 226 5.12 -5.31 0.61
N PHE A 227 4.03 -4.61 0.98
CA PHE A 227 3.97 -3.73 2.14
C PHE A 227 2.82 -4.11 3.06
N ASN A 228 2.87 -3.66 4.32
CA ASN A 228 1.67 -3.60 5.16
C ASN A 228 0.73 -2.47 4.67
N SER A 229 -0.50 -2.40 5.18
CA SER A 229 -1.47 -1.42 4.72
C SER A 229 -0.98 0.04 4.84
N ARG A 230 -0.32 0.39 5.96
CA ARG A 230 0.23 1.73 6.21
C ARG A 230 1.28 2.11 5.19
N ARG A 231 2.30 1.26 5.02
CA ARG A 231 3.40 1.52 4.09
C ARG A 231 2.92 1.47 2.65
N LEU A 232 1.95 0.61 2.29
CA LEU A 232 1.33 0.65 0.98
C LEU A 232 0.69 2.03 0.74
N PHE A 233 -0.06 2.55 1.71
CA PHE A 233 -0.66 3.87 1.60
C PHE A 233 0.40 4.97 1.43
N GLU A 234 1.44 4.99 2.27
CA GLU A 234 2.56 5.95 2.18
C GLU A 234 3.21 5.94 0.79
N GLN A 235 3.31 4.77 0.14
CA GLN A 235 3.89 4.65 -1.20
C GLN A 235 2.94 5.15 -2.31
N ILE A 236 1.63 4.92 -2.19
CA ILE A 236 0.67 5.33 -3.23
C ILE A 236 0.19 6.77 -3.06
N ALA A 237 0.21 7.30 -1.83
CA ALA A 237 -0.36 8.59 -1.48
C ALA A 237 0.09 9.73 -2.42
N PRO A 238 1.40 9.92 -2.71
CA PRO A 238 1.87 10.99 -3.61
C PRO A 238 1.26 10.97 -5.02
N PHE A 239 0.83 9.79 -5.47
CA PHE A 239 0.33 9.54 -6.83
C PHE A 239 -1.20 9.55 -6.91
N LEU A 240 -1.91 9.74 -5.79
CA LEU A 240 -3.36 9.82 -5.78
C LEU A 240 -3.83 11.05 -6.57
N THR A 241 -5.07 10.97 -7.06
CA THR A 241 -5.74 12.07 -7.75
C THR A 241 -7.11 12.25 -7.17
N SER A 242 -7.59 13.50 -7.19
CA SER A 242 -8.95 13.80 -6.78
C SER A 242 -9.95 12.86 -7.48
N PRO A 243 -10.86 12.21 -6.74
CA PRO A 243 -11.93 11.41 -7.32
C PRO A 243 -12.99 12.27 -8.02
N VAL A 244 -12.90 13.59 -7.96
CA VAL A 244 -13.87 14.53 -8.57
C VAL A 244 -13.44 14.92 -9.97
N GLN A 245 -14.41 15.06 -10.88
CA GLN A 245 -14.18 15.52 -12.25
C GLN A 245 -13.75 17.00 -12.25
N ASN A 246 -12.69 17.33 -13.00
CA ASN A 246 -12.09 18.69 -13.04
C ASN A 246 -13.06 19.78 -13.53
N ALA A 247 -14.15 19.41 -14.20
CA ALA A 247 -15.16 20.33 -14.69
C ALA A 247 -16.52 20.03 -14.03
N ASN A 248 -17.10 21.09 -13.46
CA ASN A 248 -18.46 21.23 -12.92
C ASN A 248 -18.66 20.76 -11.47
N ARG A 249 -18.25 21.64 -10.53
CA ARG A 249 -19.08 21.88 -9.34
C ARG A 249 -20.45 22.35 -9.83
N VAL A 250 -21.50 21.65 -9.44
CA VAL A 250 -22.88 21.98 -9.80
C VAL A 250 -23.58 22.45 -8.54
N GLN A 251 -24.31 23.56 -8.60
CA GLN A 251 -25.17 23.99 -7.51
C GLN A 251 -26.61 23.62 -7.84
N PHE A 252 -27.31 22.98 -6.90
CA PHE A 252 -28.75 22.76 -6.98
C PHE A 252 -29.49 23.72 -6.07
N ALA A 253 -30.71 24.10 -6.47
CA ALA A 253 -31.64 24.94 -5.70
C ALA A 253 -31.99 24.38 -4.32
N GLU A 254 -32.06 23.06 -4.26
CA GLU A 254 -32.53 22.31 -3.11
C GLU A 254 -31.68 21.06 -2.99
N PHE A 255 -31.50 20.61 -1.74
CA PHE A 255 -30.85 19.35 -1.49
C PHE A 255 -31.68 18.22 -2.17
N PRO A 256 -31.08 17.38 -3.03
CA PRO A 256 -31.82 16.40 -3.83
C PRO A 256 -32.28 15.16 -3.03
N THR A 257 -32.71 15.35 -1.78
CA THR A 257 -33.04 14.27 -0.82
C THR A 257 -34.13 13.35 -1.35
N SER A 258 -35.12 13.89 -2.06
CA SER A 258 -36.21 13.12 -2.67
C SER A 258 -35.78 12.26 -3.87
N THR A 259 -34.62 12.55 -4.48
CA THR A 259 -34.18 11.92 -5.73
C THR A 259 -32.99 10.97 -5.55
N ILE A 260 -32.07 11.27 -4.63
CA ILE A 260 -30.87 10.46 -4.40
C ILE A 260 -30.99 9.56 -3.16
N ALA A 261 -32.10 9.65 -2.41
CA ALA A 261 -32.27 9.00 -1.10
C ALA A 261 -31.08 9.31 -0.16
N ASP A 262 -31.00 8.67 1.00
CA ASP A 262 -29.90 8.85 1.97
C ASP A 262 -28.54 8.29 1.48
N ASP A 263 -28.42 7.92 0.20
CA ASP A 263 -27.25 7.27 -0.43
C ASP A 263 -26.17 8.26 -0.92
N PHE A 264 -26.27 9.54 -0.56
CA PHE A 264 -25.24 10.53 -0.90
C PHE A 264 -24.12 10.54 0.14
N LEU A 265 -22.95 11.04 -0.26
CA LEU A 265 -21.83 11.26 0.65
C LEU A 265 -21.55 12.76 0.75
N TYR A 266 -21.40 13.28 1.96
CA TYR A 266 -20.75 14.56 2.20
C TYR A 266 -19.32 14.50 1.68
N SER A 267 -18.86 15.59 1.06
CA SER A 267 -17.52 15.77 0.51
C SER A 267 -16.96 17.14 0.92
N GLY A 268 -15.71 17.43 0.56
CA GLY A 268 -15.08 18.71 0.84
C GLY A 268 -15.04 19.05 2.34
N VAL A 269 -15.21 20.32 2.69
CA VAL A 269 -15.12 20.78 4.09
C VAL A 269 -16.33 20.29 4.90
N SER A 270 -17.49 20.13 4.26
CA SER A 270 -18.68 19.55 4.90
C SER A 270 -18.51 18.09 5.31
N ALA A 271 -17.64 17.34 4.63
CA ALA A 271 -17.22 16.02 5.09
C ALA A 271 -16.26 16.12 6.26
N LEU A 272 -15.21 16.94 6.15
CA LEU A 272 -14.18 17.05 7.18
C LEU A 272 -14.75 17.52 8.51
N SER A 273 -15.66 18.49 8.52
CA SER A 273 -16.28 18.98 9.76
C SER A 273 -17.11 17.95 10.51
N LYS A 274 -17.45 16.83 9.87
CA LYS A 274 -18.18 15.72 10.49
C LYS A 274 -17.27 14.67 11.11
N VAL A 275 -15.98 14.66 10.74
CA VAL A 275 -15.01 13.62 11.16
C VAL A 275 -13.71 14.19 11.73
N THR A 276 -13.60 15.52 11.79
CA THR A 276 -12.44 16.26 12.30
C THR A 276 -12.91 17.47 13.10
N MET A 277 -11.99 18.28 13.64
CA MET A 277 -12.32 19.46 14.44
C MET A 277 -12.49 20.74 13.61
N ILE A 278 -12.40 20.64 12.28
CA ILE A 278 -12.58 21.81 11.40
C ILE A 278 -14.04 22.29 11.40
N SER A 279 -14.23 23.61 11.48
CA SER A 279 -15.56 24.20 11.31
C SER A 279 -15.90 24.37 9.83
N ASP A 280 -17.10 23.96 9.43
CA ASP A 280 -17.63 24.22 8.10
C ASP A 280 -18.25 25.62 8.04
N ASN A 281 -17.48 26.57 7.51
CA ASN A 281 -17.92 27.95 7.30
C ASN A 281 -18.49 28.16 5.88
N GLN A 282 -18.73 27.09 5.11
CA GLN A 282 -19.33 27.21 3.78
C GLN A 282 -20.82 27.53 3.89
N ALA A 283 -21.30 28.39 2.99
CA ALA A 283 -22.71 28.77 2.94
C ALA A 283 -23.63 27.62 2.50
N LEU A 284 -23.10 26.65 1.74
CA LEU A 284 -23.82 25.50 1.23
C LEU A 284 -23.06 24.22 1.58
N PRO A 285 -23.74 23.15 2.04
CA PRO A 285 -23.11 21.87 2.25
C PRO A 285 -22.62 21.28 0.91
N THR A 286 -21.45 20.65 0.95
CA THR A 286 -20.87 19.96 -0.20
C THR A 286 -21.16 18.47 -0.15
N ILE A 287 -21.71 17.92 -1.22
CA ILE A 287 -21.94 16.48 -1.41
C ILE A 287 -21.27 15.98 -2.69
N ILE A 288 -21.06 14.67 -2.77
CA ILE A 288 -20.51 13.99 -3.94
C ILE A 288 -21.45 12.89 -4.43
N ILE A 289 -21.69 12.88 -5.74
CA ILE A 289 -22.56 11.90 -6.41
C ILE A 289 -21.91 11.38 -7.69
N ASP A 290 -22.33 10.21 -8.15
CA ASP A 290 -21.86 9.67 -9.42
C ASP A 290 -22.62 10.26 -10.63
N ARG A 291 -22.15 9.97 -11.85
CA ARG A 291 -22.78 10.46 -13.08
C ARG A 291 -24.23 9.98 -13.25
N THR A 292 -24.53 8.76 -12.80
CA THR A 292 -25.86 8.17 -12.89
C THR A 292 -26.83 8.90 -11.97
N GLN A 293 -26.42 9.14 -10.72
CA GLN A 293 -27.17 9.93 -9.74
C GLN A 293 -27.39 11.35 -10.25
N ARG A 294 -26.35 12.02 -10.80
CA ARG A 294 -26.50 13.34 -11.42
C ARG A 294 -27.56 13.35 -12.52
N GLN A 295 -27.57 12.34 -13.38
CA GLN A 295 -28.54 12.26 -14.47
C GLN A 295 -29.97 12.04 -13.95
N LYS A 296 -30.15 11.25 -12.88
CA LYS A 296 -31.43 11.10 -12.19
C LYS A 296 -31.94 12.44 -11.64
N VAL A 297 -31.07 13.18 -10.94
CA VAL A 297 -31.39 14.51 -10.37
C VAL A 297 -31.84 15.49 -11.44
N LEU A 298 -31.10 15.57 -12.55
CA LEU A 298 -31.45 16.46 -13.67
C LEU A 298 -32.76 16.05 -14.35
N SER A 299 -33.01 14.74 -14.47
CA SER A 299 -34.24 14.22 -15.08
C SER A 299 -35.47 14.43 -14.20
N ALA A 300 -35.29 14.57 -12.89
CA ALA A 300 -36.34 14.87 -11.92
C ALA A 300 -36.75 16.36 -11.91
N GLY A 301 -36.22 17.19 -12.81
CA GLY A 301 -36.59 18.60 -12.95
C GLY A 301 -35.86 19.55 -12.00
N GLN A 302 -34.84 19.09 -11.26
CA GLN A 302 -34.01 19.98 -10.47
C GLN A 302 -33.21 20.92 -11.37
N SER A 303 -33.42 22.23 -11.19
CA SER A 303 -32.72 23.27 -11.94
C SER A 303 -31.38 23.60 -11.28
N GLN A 304 -30.34 23.72 -12.09
CA GLN A 304 -29.06 24.30 -11.67
C GLN A 304 -29.26 25.80 -11.49
N LEU A 305 -28.85 26.37 -10.36
CA LEU A 305 -28.99 27.80 -10.07
C LEU A 305 -27.65 28.50 -9.89
N GLY A 306 -27.68 29.83 -10.04
CA GLY A 306 -26.67 30.72 -9.49
C GLY A 306 -27.06 31.17 -8.08
N ALA A 307 -26.51 30.50 -7.08
CA ALA A 307 -26.33 30.92 -5.69
C ALA A 307 -27.52 31.60 -4.95
N ALA A 308 -28.22 30.85 -4.08
CA ALA A 308 -28.86 31.46 -2.89
C ALA A 308 -29.27 30.47 -1.78
N SER A 309 -29.59 29.20 -2.08
CA SER A 309 -29.90 28.15 -1.10
C SER A 309 -29.82 26.80 -1.82
N GLY A 310 -29.41 25.73 -1.11
CA GLY A 310 -29.26 24.39 -1.70
C GLY A 310 -27.98 23.67 -1.28
N CYS A 311 -27.33 22.98 -2.20
CA CYS A 311 -26.05 22.29 -1.94
C CYS A 311 -25.06 22.43 -3.11
N GLU A 312 -23.77 22.36 -2.79
CA GLU A 312 -22.72 22.17 -3.79
C GLU A 312 -22.58 20.67 -4.08
N VAL A 313 -22.60 20.31 -5.36
CA VAL A 313 -22.47 18.93 -5.82
C VAL A 313 -21.22 18.75 -6.64
N GLN A 314 -20.38 17.83 -6.17
CA GLN A 314 -19.23 17.30 -6.87
C GLN A 314 -19.62 16.02 -7.60
N VAL A 315 -19.12 15.86 -8.82
CA VAL A 315 -19.39 14.66 -9.62
C VAL A 315 -18.16 13.76 -9.59
N SER A 316 -18.31 12.55 -9.06
CA SER A 316 -17.20 11.60 -8.96
C SER A 316 -16.83 11.00 -10.32
N LYS A 317 -15.55 10.65 -10.49
CA LYS A 317 -15.00 9.94 -11.66
C LYS A 317 -15.44 8.47 -11.70
N TYR A 318 -15.81 7.91 -10.55
CA TYR A 318 -16.21 6.52 -10.33
C TYR A 318 -17.06 6.40 -9.05
N GLN A 319 -17.72 5.27 -8.86
CA GLN A 319 -18.55 5.02 -7.67
C GLN A 319 -17.71 4.93 -6.40
N LEU A 320 -18.12 5.66 -5.36
CA LEU A 320 -17.41 5.78 -4.08
C LEU A 320 -18.08 5.02 -2.93
N ASP A 321 -19.38 4.74 -3.03
CA ASP A 321 -20.14 4.02 -2.00
C ASP A 321 -19.51 2.68 -1.58
N GLY A 322 -18.98 1.90 -2.53
CA GLY A 322 -18.32 0.64 -2.21
C GLY A 322 -17.04 0.82 -1.38
N PHE A 323 -16.29 1.90 -1.61
CA PHE A 323 -15.11 2.23 -0.80
C PHE A 323 -15.50 2.67 0.61
N ASN A 324 -16.55 3.49 0.71
CA ASN A 324 -17.17 3.87 1.97
C ASN A 324 -17.62 2.65 2.79
N ARG A 325 -18.30 1.69 2.17
CA ARG A 325 -18.70 0.43 2.82
C ARG A 325 -17.53 -0.42 3.26
N LEU A 326 -16.45 -0.48 2.48
CA LEU A 326 -15.22 -1.16 2.89
C LEU A 326 -14.57 -0.48 4.08
N PHE A 327 -14.51 0.85 4.09
CA PHE A 327 -13.90 1.60 5.18
C PHE A 327 -14.62 1.39 6.51
N LYS A 328 -15.95 1.29 6.51
CA LYS A 328 -16.74 0.97 7.72
C LYS A 328 -16.45 -0.42 8.30
N GLN A 329 -15.82 -1.33 7.55
CA GLN A 329 -15.35 -2.61 8.10
C GLN A 329 -14.04 -2.47 8.87
N ILE A 330 -13.35 -1.33 8.74
CA ILE A 330 -12.08 -1.04 9.41
C ILE A 330 -12.36 -0.42 10.78
N GLN A 331 -13.22 0.60 10.85
CA GLN A 331 -13.59 1.31 12.07
C GLN A 331 -14.99 1.93 11.96
N ASP A 332 -15.52 2.35 13.10
CA ASP A 332 -16.74 3.14 13.15
C ASP A 332 -16.55 4.46 12.39
N TYR A 333 -17.45 4.76 11.47
CA TYR A 333 -17.35 5.91 10.58
C TYR A 333 -18.74 6.35 10.11
N PRO A 334 -19.03 7.66 10.01
CA PRO A 334 -20.36 8.14 9.68
C PRO A 334 -20.91 7.60 8.35
N GLU A 335 -22.22 7.31 8.33
CA GLU A 335 -22.85 6.62 7.21
C GLU A 335 -22.70 7.37 5.87
N ASN A 336 -22.84 8.69 5.91
CA ASN A 336 -22.95 9.58 4.76
C ASN A 336 -21.75 10.52 4.60
N VAL A 337 -20.55 10.16 5.06
CA VAL A 337 -19.33 10.97 4.88
C VAL A 337 -18.36 10.22 3.99
N LEU A 338 -17.76 10.85 2.98
CA LEU A 338 -16.77 10.21 2.10
C LEU A 338 -15.61 9.60 2.89
N ASP A 339 -15.10 8.43 2.47
CA ASP A 339 -14.01 7.76 3.18
C ASP A 339 -12.72 8.61 3.27
N PRO A 340 -11.92 8.44 4.34
CA PRO A 340 -10.74 9.25 4.58
C PRO A 340 -9.68 9.21 3.48
N PHE A 341 -9.51 8.08 2.78
CA PHE A 341 -8.49 7.99 1.72
C PHE A 341 -8.90 8.78 0.47
N HIS A 342 -10.19 8.82 0.15
CA HIS A 342 -10.70 9.69 -0.91
C HIS A 342 -10.79 11.16 -0.49
N LEU A 343 -11.04 11.46 0.79
CA LEU A 343 -10.85 12.81 1.33
C LEU A 343 -9.39 13.26 1.21
N TYR A 344 -8.43 12.40 1.53
CA TYR A 344 -7.01 12.68 1.28
C TYR A 344 -6.69 12.98 -0.19
N ALA A 345 -7.21 12.17 -1.11
CA ALA A 345 -7.02 12.39 -2.52
C ALA A 345 -7.66 13.70 -3.04
N LEU A 346 -8.71 14.21 -2.38
CA LEU A 346 -9.34 15.49 -2.70
C LEU A 346 -8.43 16.68 -2.38
N TYR A 347 -7.70 16.63 -1.28
CA TYR A 347 -6.91 17.75 -0.75
C TYR A 347 -5.42 17.70 -1.11
N GLN A 348 -4.99 16.70 -1.88
CA GLN A 348 -3.59 16.53 -2.28
C GLN A 348 -2.96 17.75 -2.96
N ASP A 349 -3.73 18.50 -3.75
CA ASP A 349 -3.28 19.70 -4.46
C ASP A 349 -3.89 20.98 -3.85
N ASP A 350 -4.48 20.89 -2.65
CA ASP A 350 -5.11 22.04 -1.99
C ASP A 350 -4.07 23.00 -1.42
N ARG A 351 -4.42 24.29 -1.38
CA ARG A 351 -3.52 25.34 -0.89
C ARG A 351 -3.81 25.75 0.55
N ASP A 352 -4.94 25.35 1.12
CA ASP A 352 -5.29 25.67 2.50
C ASP A 352 -4.67 24.64 3.46
N GLY A 353 -3.55 25.05 4.08
CA GLY A 353 -2.83 24.22 5.04
C GLY A 353 -3.66 23.76 6.24
N ARG A 354 -4.79 24.43 6.54
CA ARG A 354 -5.71 23.97 7.60
C ARG A 354 -6.42 22.69 7.19
N THR A 355 -6.98 22.67 5.98
CA THR A 355 -7.71 21.49 5.49
C THR A 355 -6.74 20.34 5.23
N GLN A 356 -5.54 20.64 4.73
CA GLN A 356 -4.49 19.65 4.51
C GLN A 356 -4.07 18.97 5.84
N GLY A 357 -3.82 19.75 6.90
CA GLY A 357 -3.43 19.19 8.20
C GLY A 357 -4.50 18.27 8.81
N GLU A 358 -5.77 18.67 8.77
CA GLU A 358 -6.88 17.86 9.30
C GLU A 358 -7.04 16.53 8.54
N VAL A 359 -6.82 16.55 7.23
CA VAL A 359 -6.92 15.36 6.37
C VAL A 359 -5.73 14.41 6.57
N GLU A 360 -4.52 14.95 6.71
CA GLU A 360 -3.32 14.18 7.04
C GLU A 360 -3.48 13.51 8.41
N GLU A 361 -3.94 14.24 9.43
CA GLU A 361 -4.20 13.69 10.76
C GLU A 361 -5.31 12.63 10.73
N LEU A 362 -6.42 12.89 10.05
CA LEU A 362 -7.52 11.94 9.87
C LEU A 362 -7.02 10.62 9.32
N VAL A 363 -6.14 10.66 8.32
CA VAL A 363 -5.55 9.47 7.71
C VAL A 363 -4.55 8.78 8.63
N ASP A 364 -3.70 9.53 9.34
CA ASP A 364 -2.74 8.95 10.28
C ASP A 364 -3.44 8.22 11.44
N GLN A 365 -4.55 8.76 11.94
CA GLN A 365 -5.35 8.14 13.00
C GLN A 365 -5.92 6.77 12.60
N ILE A 366 -6.11 6.50 11.30
CA ILE A 366 -6.57 5.18 10.79
C ILE A 366 -5.64 4.06 11.22
N TRP A 367 -4.34 4.28 11.38
CA TRP A 367 -3.43 3.20 11.81
C TRP A 367 -3.16 3.16 13.31
N ASN A 368 -3.47 4.24 14.03
CA ASN A 368 -3.20 4.33 15.45
C ASN A 368 -4.31 3.70 16.31
N GLY A 369 -5.46 3.41 15.71
CA GLY A 369 -6.62 2.84 16.40
C GLY A 369 -7.33 3.91 17.23
N ALA A 370 -8.63 4.06 17.01
CA ALA A 370 -9.52 4.70 17.97
C ALA A 370 -10.09 3.62 18.89
#